data_AF-A0A2V6HFZ1-F1
#
_entry.id   AF-A0A2V6HFZ1-F1
#
_cell.length_a   1.000
_cell.length_b   1.000
_cell.length_c   1.000
_cell.angle_alpha   90.00
_cell.angle_beta   90.00
_cell.angle_gamma   90.00
#
_symmetry.space_group_name_H-M   'P 1'
#
loop_
_entity.id
_entity.type
_entity.pdbx_description
1 polymer ?
#
loop_
_entity_poly.entity_id
_entity_poly.type
_entity_poly.pdbx_seq_one_letter_code
_entity_poly.pdbx_strand_id
1 'polypeptide(L)'
;MLESLEILFTAHCCEEETPVVSAFVVDLYAEASRNPRVADLVRDVLQTAMAGVTELISKAPEAQNTSRGLSPMEMAELIFAVARGMLMLDVLRPQDMTATERRERQLQVTRRLWSLLFKPEAELAYA
;
A
#
# COMPACT_ATOMS: atom_id res chain seq x y z
N MET A 1 0.09 0.67 14.14
CA MET A 1 -0.41 0.20 12.82
C MET A 1 0.08 1.09 11.66
N LEU A 2 0.10 2.42 11.79
CA LEU A 2 0.67 3.31 10.76
C LEU A 2 2.12 2.93 10.35
N GLU A 3 3.01 2.70 11.30
CA GLU A 3 4.41 2.29 11.01
C GLU A 3 4.49 1.01 10.16
N SER A 4 3.63 0.03 10.43
CA SER A 4 3.58 -1.22 9.65
C SER A 4 3.15 -0.98 8.20
N LEU A 5 2.24 -0.03 7.98
CA LEU A 5 1.85 0.39 6.62
C LEU A 5 2.95 1.18 5.93
N GLU A 6 3.67 2.03 6.66
CA GLU A 6 4.82 2.74 6.10
C GLU A 6 5.90 1.75 5.62
N ILE A 7 6.17 0.69 6.38
CA ILE A 7 7.10 -0.38 5.97
C ILE A 7 6.60 -1.08 4.69
N LEU A 8 5.33 -1.49 4.66
CA LEU A 8 4.75 -2.18 3.49
C LEU A 8 4.83 -1.33 2.22
N PHE A 9 4.63 -0.01 2.34
CA PHE A 9 4.69 0.90 1.20
C PHE A 9 6.12 1.26 0.80
N THR A 10 7.07 1.31 1.74
CA THR A 10 8.43 1.79 1.43
C THR A 10 9.46 0.68 1.24
N ALA A 11 9.08 -0.59 1.44
CA ALA A 11 10.01 -1.73 1.33
C ALA A 11 10.78 -1.78 0.00
N HIS A 12 10.17 -1.38 -1.11
CA HIS A 12 10.79 -1.36 -2.44
C HIS A 12 11.70 -0.14 -2.69
N CYS A 13 11.79 0.79 -1.73
CA CYS A 13 12.64 1.98 -1.78
C CYS A 13 13.91 1.84 -0.92
N CYS A 14 14.16 0.70 -0.29
CA CYS A 14 15.35 0.46 0.54
C CYS A 14 16.59 0.13 -0.29
N GLU A 15 17.75 0.67 0.07
CA GLU A 15 19.02 0.48 -0.65
C GLU A 15 19.82 -0.77 -0.20
N GLU A 16 19.47 -1.40 0.93
CA GLU A 16 20.33 -2.40 1.60
C GLU A 16 20.10 -3.88 1.22
N GLU A 17 18.97 -4.23 0.60
CA GLU A 17 18.71 -5.58 0.08
C GLU A 17 18.36 -5.51 -1.40
N THR A 18 18.58 -6.59 -2.16
CA THR A 18 18.34 -6.67 -3.62
C THR A 18 16.97 -6.05 -3.92
N PRO A 19 16.90 -4.78 -4.37
CA PRO A 19 15.67 -4.04 -4.22
C PRO A 19 14.68 -4.66 -5.18
N VAL A 20 13.53 -5.10 -4.67
CA VAL A 20 12.41 -5.45 -5.53
C VAL A 20 11.98 -4.15 -6.19
N VAL A 21 12.53 -3.87 -7.37
CA VAL A 21 12.27 -2.62 -8.09
C VAL A 21 10.81 -2.61 -8.54
N SER A 22 10.15 -1.45 -8.48
CA SER A 22 8.77 -1.29 -8.93
C SER A 22 8.51 -1.87 -10.32
N ALA A 23 9.48 -1.74 -11.23
CA ALA A 23 9.44 -2.33 -12.57
C ALA A 23 9.27 -3.85 -12.55
N PHE A 24 9.98 -4.56 -11.68
CA PHE A 24 9.84 -6.01 -11.54
C PHE A 24 8.41 -6.39 -11.09
N VAL A 25 7.83 -5.67 -10.13
CA VAL A 25 6.48 -5.96 -9.65
C VAL A 25 5.43 -5.67 -10.73
N VAL A 26 5.62 -4.60 -11.50
CA VAL A 26 4.74 -4.26 -12.64
C VAL A 26 4.85 -5.33 -13.74
N ASP A 27 6.06 -5.76 -14.09
CA ASP A 27 6.28 -6.84 -15.07
C ASP A 27 5.69 -8.17 -14.58
N LEU A 28 5.80 -8.47 -13.29
CA LEU A 28 5.19 -9.65 -12.69
C LEU A 28 3.66 -9.64 -12.81
N TYR A 29 3.01 -8.49 -12.61
CA TYR A 29 1.57 -8.35 -12.87
C TYR A 29 1.21 -8.47 -14.35
N ALA A 30 2.04 -7.92 -15.24
CA ALA A 30 1.86 -8.07 -16.68
C ALA A 30 1.99 -9.54 -17.11
N GLU A 31 2.95 -10.28 -16.56
CA GLU A 31 3.12 -11.72 -16.80
C GLU A 31 1.95 -12.53 -16.23
N ALA A 32 1.52 -12.24 -15.00
CA ALA A 32 0.35 -12.86 -14.39
C ALA A 32 -0.91 -12.72 -15.25
N SER A 33 -1.05 -11.63 -16.01
CA SER A 33 -2.20 -11.45 -16.93
C SER A 33 -2.20 -12.43 -18.12
N ARG A 34 -1.07 -13.07 -18.43
CA ARG A 34 -0.89 -13.95 -19.59
C ARG A 34 -0.50 -15.38 -19.22
N ASN A 35 -0.09 -15.61 -17.97
CA ASN A 35 0.41 -16.89 -17.48
C ASN A 35 -0.35 -17.34 -16.22
N PRO A 36 -1.26 -18.34 -16.33
CA PRO A 36 -2.10 -18.77 -15.21
C PRO A 36 -1.32 -19.23 -13.97
N ARG A 37 -0.16 -19.88 -14.15
CA ARG A 37 0.64 -20.35 -13.02
C ARG A 37 1.24 -19.19 -12.23
N VAL A 38 1.69 -18.16 -12.93
CA VAL A 38 2.17 -16.92 -12.31
C VAL A 38 1.00 -16.18 -11.66
N ALA A 39 -0.17 -16.16 -12.30
CA ALA A 39 -1.39 -15.58 -11.73
C ALA A 39 -1.78 -16.22 -10.40
N ASP A 40 -1.72 -17.55 -10.31
CA ASP A 40 -2.05 -18.29 -9.09
C ASP A 40 -1.04 -17.97 -7.97
N LEU A 41 0.26 -18.02 -8.27
CA LEU A 41 1.31 -17.66 -7.30
C LEU A 41 1.15 -16.23 -6.78
N VAL A 42 0.95 -15.27 -7.67
CA VAL A 42 0.78 -13.85 -7.30
C VAL A 42 -0.50 -13.67 -6.48
N ARG A 43 -1.59 -14.38 -6.84
CA ARG A 43 -2.86 -14.32 -6.10
C ARG A 43 -2.70 -14.83 -4.68
N ASP A 44 -2.02 -15.96 -4.48
CA ASP A 44 -1.82 -16.56 -3.16
C ASP A 44 -1.02 -15.64 -2.23
N VAL A 45 0.06 -15.04 -2.76
CA VAL A 45 0.88 -14.06 -2.02
C VAL A 45 0.06 -12.83 -1.64
N LEU A 46 -0.69 -12.27 -2.60
CA LEU A 46 -1.51 -11.09 -2.36
C LEU A 46 -2.65 -11.36 -1.39
N GLN A 47 -3.31 -12.51 -1.49
CA GLN A 47 -4.37 -12.91 -0.56
C GLN A 47 -3.83 -13.08 0.86
N THR A 48 -2.68 -13.72 1.01
CA THR A 48 -2.03 -13.90 2.32
C THR A 48 -1.67 -12.55 2.95
N ALA A 49 -1.04 -11.67 2.18
CA ALA A 49 -0.67 -10.33 2.67
C ALA A 49 -1.91 -9.50 3.03
N MET A 50 -2.95 -9.53 2.20
CA MET A 50 -4.19 -8.81 2.43
C MET A 50 -4.96 -9.34 3.63
N ALA A 51 -4.98 -10.66 3.85
CA ALA A 51 -5.57 -11.27 5.04
C ALA A 51 -4.85 -10.80 6.32
N GLY A 52 -3.52 -10.77 6.31
CA GLY A 52 -2.73 -10.27 7.45
C GLY A 52 -3.02 -8.80 7.77
N VAL A 53 -3.08 -7.93 6.74
CA VAL A 53 -3.43 -6.51 6.94
C VAL A 53 -4.88 -6.35 7.41
N THR A 54 -5.82 -7.13 6.86
CA THR A 54 -7.23 -7.12 7.29
C THR A 54 -7.36 -7.49 8.76
N GLU A 55 -6.63 -8.54 9.20
CA GLU A 55 -6.61 -8.95 10.60
C GLU A 55 -6.04 -7.86 11.50
N LEU A 56 -4.93 -7.22 11.09
CA LEU A 56 -4.34 -6.11 11.83
C LEU A 56 -5.32 -4.94 11.98
N ILE A 57 -6.02 -4.56 10.90
CA ILE A 57 -7.04 -3.50 10.93
C ILE A 57 -8.18 -3.88 11.86
N SER A 58 -8.67 -5.12 11.80
CA SER A 58 -9.80 -5.58 12.64
C SER A 58 -9.51 -5.49 14.14
N LYS A 59 -8.23 -5.58 14.53
CA LYS A 59 -7.77 -5.52 15.93
C LYS A 59 -7.34 -4.12 16.36
N ALA A 60 -7.23 -3.18 15.42
CA ALA A 60 -6.71 -1.85 15.70
C ALA A 60 -7.76 -0.96 16.41
N PRO A 61 -7.41 -0.31 17.53
CA PRO A 61 -8.30 0.65 18.19
C PRO A 61 -8.74 1.80 17.26
N GLU A 62 -7.85 2.22 16.36
CA GLU A 62 -8.12 3.28 15.38
C GLU A 62 -9.20 2.87 14.37
N ALA A 63 -9.34 1.57 14.08
CA ALA A 63 -10.38 1.05 13.19
C ALA A 63 -11.77 1.04 13.84
N GLN A 64 -11.83 0.92 15.17
CA GLN A 64 -13.09 0.88 15.93
C GLN A 64 -13.82 2.23 15.96
N ASN A 65 -13.09 3.33 15.71
CA ASN A 65 -13.62 4.69 15.73
C ASN A 65 -13.81 5.29 14.33
N THR A 66 -13.78 4.48 13.27
CA THR A 66 -13.88 4.98 11.90
C THR A 66 -15.32 5.36 11.55
N SER A 67 -15.54 6.63 11.18
CA SER A 67 -16.87 7.17 10.84
C SER A 67 -17.38 6.76 9.44
N ARG A 68 -16.60 5.97 8.69
CA ARG A 68 -16.77 5.81 7.24
C ARG A 68 -17.50 4.54 6.79
N GLY A 69 -17.90 3.68 7.72
CA GLY A 69 -18.71 2.50 7.43
C GLY A 69 -18.01 1.42 6.58
N LEU A 70 -16.68 1.49 6.42
CA LEU A 70 -15.90 0.49 5.70
C LEU A 70 -15.56 -0.68 6.63
N SER A 71 -15.67 -1.90 6.12
CA SER A 71 -15.16 -3.10 6.78
C SER A 71 -13.62 -3.13 6.77
N PRO A 72 -12.98 -3.89 7.66
CA PRO A 72 -11.53 -4.12 7.63
C PRO A 72 -11.00 -4.61 6.28
N MET A 73 -11.78 -5.44 5.57
CA MET A 73 -11.42 -5.93 4.24
C MET A 73 -11.41 -4.79 3.21
N GLU A 74 -12.47 -3.99 3.15
CA GLU A 74 -12.55 -2.86 2.22
C GLU A 74 -11.44 -1.82 2.48
N MET A 75 -11.10 -1.59 3.76
CA MET A 75 -9.94 -0.76 4.12
C MET A 75 -8.62 -1.36 3.61
N ALA A 76 -8.41 -2.67 3.78
CA ALA A 76 -7.23 -3.34 3.28
C ALA A 76 -7.15 -3.27 1.74
N GLU A 77 -8.26 -3.49 1.03
CA GLU A 77 -8.32 -3.38 -0.43
C GLU A 77 -7.89 -1.99 -0.92
N LEU A 78 -8.37 -0.92 -0.27
CA LEU A 78 -7.97 0.45 -0.60
C LEU A 78 -6.48 0.68 -0.37
N ILE A 79 -5.94 0.18 0.74
CA ILE A 79 -4.50 0.24 1.05
C ILE A 79 -3.68 -0.44 -0.05
N PHE A 80 -4.04 -1.67 -0.42
CA PHE A 80 -3.33 -2.41 -1.46
C PHE A 80 -3.50 -1.78 -2.85
N ALA A 81 -4.66 -1.20 -3.16
CA ALA A 81 -4.89 -0.48 -4.41
C ALA A 81 -3.96 0.73 -4.55
N VAL A 82 -3.82 1.53 -3.48
CA VAL A 82 -2.90 2.67 -3.47
C VAL A 82 -1.45 2.20 -3.55
N ALA A 83 -1.05 1.17 -2.80
CA ALA A 83 0.31 0.62 -2.87
C ALA A 83 0.69 0.18 -4.29
N ARG A 84 -0.19 -0.56 -4.97
CA ARG A 84 0.02 -0.98 -6.38
C ARG A 84 0.05 0.20 -7.33
N GLY A 85 -0.82 1.19 -7.15
CA GLY A 85 -0.81 2.42 -7.94
C GLY A 85 0.49 3.21 -7.79
N MET A 86 1.07 3.24 -6.59
CA MET A 86 2.35 3.89 -6.34
C MET A 86 3.52 3.19 -7.04
N LEU A 87 3.50 1.86 -7.16
CA LEU A 87 4.50 1.12 -7.95
C LEU A 87 4.42 1.51 -9.43
N MET A 88 3.22 1.60 -10.00
CA MET A 88 3.04 2.04 -11.39
C MET A 88 3.50 3.48 -11.59
N LEU A 89 3.18 4.37 -10.64
CA LEU A 89 3.62 5.77 -10.67
C LEU A 89 5.15 5.89 -10.62
N ASP A 90 5.81 5.04 -9.82
CA ASP A 90 7.27 4.98 -9.72
C ASP A 90 7.93 4.59 -11.05
N VAL A 91 7.34 3.63 -11.77
CA VAL A 91 7.82 3.22 -13.10
C VAL A 91 7.64 4.31 -14.15
N LEU A 92 6.51 5.03 -14.13
CA LEU A 92 6.16 6.02 -15.16
C LEU A 92 6.79 7.41 -14.95
N ARG A 93 7.35 7.68 -13.77
CA ARG A 93 7.94 8.99 -13.47
C ARG A 93 9.32 9.13 -14.13
N PRO A 94 9.67 10.35 -14.56
CA PRO A 94 11.05 10.67 -14.93
C PRO A 94 12.00 10.32 -13.79
N GLN A 95 13.14 9.71 -14.11
CA GLN A 95 14.15 9.24 -13.15
C GLN A 95 14.94 10.39 -12.48
N ASP A 96 14.40 11.61 -12.50
CA ASP A 96 15.02 12.80 -11.92
C ASP A 96 14.90 12.84 -10.39
N MET A 97 14.10 11.94 -9.80
CA MET A 97 13.94 11.80 -8.34
C MET A 97 14.92 10.79 -7.74
N THR A 98 15.64 11.21 -6.71
CA THR A 98 16.47 10.34 -5.88
C THR A 98 15.63 9.27 -5.16
N ALA A 99 16.27 8.17 -4.72
CA ALA A 99 15.60 7.12 -3.94
C ALA A 99 14.96 7.68 -2.65
N THR A 100 15.64 8.62 -1.99
CA THR A 100 15.14 9.32 -0.80
C THR A 100 13.85 10.11 -1.08
N GLU A 101 13.80 10.86 -2.18
CA GLU A 101 12.61 11.63 -2.55
C GLU A 101 11.43 10.72 -2.92
N ARG A 102 11.71 9.59 -3.57
CA ARG A 102 10.70 8.56 -3.86
C ARG A 102 10.13 7.97 -2.57
N ARG A 103 10.98 7.59 -1.63
CA ARG A 103 10.59 7.08 -0.32
C ARG A 103 9.74 8.10 0.46
N GLU A 104 10.18 9.35 0.53
CA GLU A 104 9.46 10.42 1.24
C GLU A 104 8.08 10.65 0.61
N ARG A 105 7.98 10.63 -0.71
CA ARG A 105 6.70 10.77 -1.41
C ARG A 105 5.74 9.62 -1.06
N GLN A 106 6.23 8.39 -0.98
CA GLN A 106 5.41 7.25 -0.62
C GLN A 106 4.95 7.31 0.83
N LEU A 107 5.83 7.68 1.76
CA LEU A 107 5.44 7.94 3.15
C LEU A 107 4.33 8.98 3.25
N GLN A 108 4.44 10.08 2.49
CA GLN A 108 3.39 11.11 2.46
C GLN A 108 2.05 10.57 1.96
N VAL A 109 2.06 9.73 0.91
CA VAL A 109 0.83 9.10 0.40
C VAL A 109 0.24 8.15 1.44
N THR A 110 1.06 7.31 2.08
CA THR A 110 0.62 6.38 3.13
C THR A 110 0.04 7.11 4.33
N ARG A 111 0.69 8.18 4.82
CA ARG A 111 0.21 9.00 5.94
C ARG A 111 -1.10 9.71 5.63
N ARG A 112 -1.26 10.20 4.39
CA ARG A 112 -2.52 10.81 3.93
C ARG A 112 -3.63 9.78 3.83
N LEU A 113 -3.35 8.62 3.23
CA LEU A 113 -4.32 7.53 3.15
C LEU A 113 -4.75 7.07 4.54
N TRP A 114 -3.80 6.88 5.45
CA TRP A 114 -4.05 6.57 6.85
C TRP A 114 -5.00 7.58 7.50
N SER A 115 -4.68 8.86 7.34
CA SER A 115 -5.52 9.94 7.90
C SER A 115 -6.94 9.90 7.33
N LEU A 116 -7.11 9.58 6.05
CA LEU A 116 -8.42 9.43 5.44
C LEU A 116 -9.16 8.18 5.95
N LEU A 117 -8.47 7.07 6.16
CA LEU A 117 -9.13 5.83 6.56
C LEU A 117 -9.46 5.79 8.06
N PHE A 118 -8.60 6.35 8.90
CA PHE A 118 -8.64 6.12 10.35
C PHE A 118 -8.94 7.36 11.20
N LYS A 119 -8.90 8.59 10.66
CA LYS A 119 -9.30 9.77 11.45
C LYS A 119 -10.82 10.02 11.38
N PRO A 120 -11.46 10.33 12.52
CA PRO A 120 -12.87 10.71 12.55
C PRO A 120 -13.09 12.08 11.86
N GLU A 121 -14.22 12.24 11.15
CA GLU A 121 -14.58 13.47 10.42
C GLU A 121 -14.63 14.74 11.27
N ALA A 122 -14.75 14.62 12.60
CA ALA A 122 -14.82 15.75 13.52
C ALA A 122 -13.55 16.64 13.55
N GLU A 123 -12.40 16.16 13.08
CA GLU A 123 -11.18 16.99 12.96
C GLU A 123 -11.13 17.86 11.68
N LEU A 124 -12.05 17.69 10.73
CA LEU A 124 -12.07 18.46 9.47
C LEU A 124 -13.11 19.60 9.46
N ALA A 125 -13.83 19.82 10.55
CA ALA A 125 -14.98 20.75 10.59
C ALA A 125 -14.67 22.19 11.05
N TYR A 126 -13.41 22.54 11.35
CA TYR A 126 -13.03 23.95 11.57
C TYR A 126 -11.66 24.24 10.93
N ALA A 127 -11.70 24.81 9.73
CA ALA A 127 -10.64 25.62 9.15
C ALA A 127 -11.27 26.93 8.65
#